data_AF-A0A4Y9SA56-F1
#
_entry.id   AF-A0A4Y9SA56-F1
#
_cell.length_a   1.000
_cell.length_b   1.000
_cell.length_c   1.000
_cell.angle_alpha   90.00
_cell.angle_beta   90.00
_cell.angle_gamma   90.00
#
_symmetry.space_group_name_H-M   'P 1'
#
loop_
_entity.id
_entity.type
_entity.pdbx_description
1 polymer ?
#
loop_
_entity_poly.entity_id
_entity_poly.type
_entity_poly.pdbx_seq_one_letter_code
_entity_poly.pdbx_strand_id
1 'polypeptide(L)' 'MNSIFIRTAISTHRKAYAIKRMNAAAQRLLRAESMAEEIRAGRWVLAWALAAGARRASRPLRAGLMSRASTGLH' A
#
# COMPACT_ATOMS: atom_id res chain seq x y z
N MET A 1 -37.14 0.39 -4.91
CA MET A 1 -35.77 0.78 -5.36
C MET A 1 -34.85 0.89 -4.13
N ASN A 2 -34.52 -0.23 -3.47
CA ASN A 2 -33.77 -0.21 -2.18
C ASN A 2 -32.38 -0.87 -2.25
N SER A 3 -32.02 -1.60 -3.31
CA SER A 3 -30.78 -2.41 -3.32
C SER A 3 -29.51 -1.59 -3.59
N ILE A 4 -29.61 -0.44 -4.25
CA ILE A 4 -28.46 0.41 -4.60
C ILE A 4 -27.90 1.09 -3.34
N PHE A 5 -28.76 1.64 -2.49
CA PHE A 5 -28.38 2.31 -1.25
C PHE A 5 -27.73 1.37 -0.23
N ILE A 6 -28.20 0.11 -0.15
CA ILE A 6 -27.61 -0.91 0.72
C ILE A 6 -26.20 -1.27 0.24
N ARG A 7 -26.01 -1.41 -1.08
CA ARG A 7 -24.70 -1.74 -1.67
C ARG A 7 -23.67 -0.63 -1.45
N THR A 8 -24.07 0.64 -1.59
CA THR A 8 -23.17 1.79 -1.35
C THR A 8 -22.80 1.93 0.12
N ALA A 9 -23.75 1.78 1.05
CA ALA A 9 -23.47 1.82 2.49
C ALA A 9 -22.50 0.70 2.93
N ILE A 10 -22.68 -0.53 2.43
CA ILE A 10 -21.79 -1.66 2.72
C ILE A 10 -20.38 -1.42 2.14
N SER A 11 -20.29 -0.84 0.94
CA SER A 11 -19.01 -0.49 0.30
C SER A 11 -18.25 0.56 1.11
N THR A 12 -18.94 1.61 1.57
CA THR A 12 -18.34 2.66 2.42
C THR A 12 -17.84 2.11 3.74
N HIS A 13 -18.60 1.23 4.39
CA HIS A 13 -18.20 0.61 5.66
C HIS A 13 -16.93 -0.26 5.50
N ARG A 14 -16.87 -1.07 4.43
CA ARG A 14 -15.68 -1.89 4.13
C ARG A 14 -14.45 -1.04 3.83
N LYS A 15 -14.61 0.07 3.10
CA LYS A 15 -13.53 1.01 2.81
C LYS A 15 -13.01 1.68 4.09
N ALA A 16 -13.91 2.16 4.96
CA ALA A 16 -13.54 2.76 6.23
C ALA A 16 -12.79 1.76 7.13
N TYR A 17 -13.25 0.52 7.19
CA TYR A 17 -12.56 -0.57 7.89
C TYR A 17 -11.16 -0.82 7.32
N ALA A 18 -11.03 -0.89 5.99
CA ALA A 18 -9.73 -1.08 5.33
C ALA A 18 -8.75 0.07 5.65
N ILE A 19 -9.22 1.33 5.62
CA ILE A 19 -8.39 2.49 5.99
C ILE A 19 -7.93 2.41 7.45
N LYS A 20 -8.83 2.05 8.38
CA LYS A 20 -8.48 1.87 9.80
C LYS A 20 -7.38 0.81 9.98
N ARG A 21 -7.49 -0.32 9.27
CA ARG A 21 -6.50 -1.40 9.32
C ARG A 21 -5.18 -1.03 8.65
N MET A 22 -5.23 -0.25 7.57
CA MET A 22 -4.05 0.31 6.92
C MET A 22 -3.27 1.22 7.88
N ASN A 23 -3.95 2.14 8.59
CA ASN A 23 -3.32 3.00 9.58
C ASN A 23 -2.67 2.18 10.71
N ALA A 24 -3.38 1.18 11.24
CA ALA A 24 -2.82 0.29 12.26
C ALA A 24 -1.61 -0.54 11.78
N ALA A 25 -1.52 -0.84 10.48
CA ALA A 25 -0.35 -1.49 9.89
C ALA A 25 0.81 -0.49 9.69
N ALA A 26 0.51 0.75 9.29
CA ALA A 26 1.50 1.81 9.13
C ALA A 26 2.14 2.19 10.48
N GLN A 27 1.34 2.26 11.54
CA GLN A 27 1.86 2.47 12.90
C GLN A 27 2.80 1.33 13.34
N ARG A 28 2.52 0.08 12.95
CA ARG A 28 3.42 -1.05 13.21
C ARG A 28 4.70 -0.94 12.40
N LEU A 29 4.61 -0.49 11.15
CA LEU A 29 5.78 -0.28 10.30
C LEU A 29 6.72 0.77 10.90
N LEU A 30 6.18 1.88 11.41
CA LEU A 30 6.96 2.94 12.07
C LEU A 30 7.63 2.50 13.38
N ARG A 31 7.15 1.42 13.99
CA ARG A 31 7.68 0.86 15.25
C ARG A 31 8.42 -0.46 15.03
N ALA A 32 8.66 -0.86 13.79
CA ALA A 32 9.36 -2.10 13.50
C ALA A 32 10.83 -1.97 13.96
N GLU A 33 11.27 -2.90 14.80
CA GLU A 33 12.65 -2.93 15.31
C GLU A 33 13.52 -3.89 14.50
N SER A 34 12.89 -4.74 13.67
CA SER A 34 13.56 -5.66 12.78
C SER A 34 13.10 -5.54 11.33
N MET A 35 14.00 -5.86 10.40
CA MET A 35 13.69 -5.92 8.98
C MET A 35 12.54 -6.91 8.67
N ALA A 36 12.42 -7.99 9.44
CA ALA A 36 11.34 -8.95 9.29
C ALA A 36 9.96 -8.36 9.67
N GLU A 37 9.92 -7.54 10.72
CA GLU A 37 8.71 -6.81 11.11
C GLU A 37 8.35 -5.71 10.12
N GLU A 38 9.35 -5.00 9.61
CA GLU A 38 9.18 -3.97 8.58
C GLU A 38 8.54 -4.56 7.32
N ILE A 39 9.09 -5.67 6.81
CA ILE A 39 8.55 -6.37 5.64
C ILE A 39 7.11 -6.84 5.90
N ARG A 40 6.82 -7.38 7.09
CA ARG A 40 5.49 -7.88 7.44
C ARG A 40 4.47 -6.74 7.54
N ALA A 41 4.82 -5.66 8.23
CA ALA A 41 3.97 -4.50 8.38
C ALA A 41 3.73 -3.80 7.03
N GLY A 42 4.77 -3.67 6.20
CA GLY A 42 4.65 -3.13 4.85
C GLY A 42 3.71 -3.94 3.95
N ARG A 43 3.77 -5.27 4.01
CA ARG A 43 2.82 -6.16 3.32
C ARG A 43 1.38 -5.93 3.78
N TRP A 44 1.15 -5.73 5.07
CA TRP A 44 -0.18 -5.43 5.59
C TRP A 44 -0.68 -4.04 5.17
N VAL A 45 0.18 -3.01 5.16
CA VAL A 45 -0.19 -1.68 4.65
C VAL A 45 -0.66 -1.79 3.20
N LEU A 46 0.10 -2.48 2.34
CA LEU A 46 -0.27 -2.66 0.95
C LEU A 46 -1.57 -3.45 0.77
N ALA A 47 -1.76 -4.54 1.52
CA ALA A 47 -2.99 -5.34 1.45
C ALA A 47 -4.24 -4.52 1.80
N TRP A 48 -4.16 -3.71 2.86
CA TRP A 48 -5.28 -2.87 3.29
C TRP A 48 -5.50 -1.65 2.39
N ALA A 49 -4.44 -1.10 1.80
CA ALA A 49 -4.56 -0.07 0.77
C ALA A 49 -5.35 -0.58 -0.44
N LEU A 50 -5.05 -1.80 -0.91
CA LEU A 50 -5.78 -2.44 -2.00
C LEU A 50 -7.24 -2.69 -1.64
N ALA A 51 -7.51 -3.16 -0.41
CA ALA A 51 -8.88 -3.34 0.09
C ALA A 51 -9.65 -2.01 0.22
N ALA A 52 -8.96 -0.89 0.44
CA ALA A 52 -9.54 0.45 0.43
C ALA A 52 -9.79 1.02 -0.98
N GLY A 53 -9.41 0.27 -2.02
CA GLY A 53 -9.57 0.65 -3.43
C GLY A 53 -8.38 1.43 -4.00
N ALA A 54 -7.21 1.43 -3.35
CA ALA A 54 -6.01 1.96 -3.97
C ALA A 54 -5.73 1.16 -5.24
N ARG A 55 -5.63 1.84 -6.39
CA ARG A 55 -5.18 1.17 -7.61
C ARG A 55 -3.71 0.82 -7.43
N ARG A 56 -3.40 -0.47 -7.61
CA ARG A 56 -2.03 -0.95 -7.78
C ARG A 56 -1.44 -0.16 -8.94
N ALA A 57 -0.56 0.80 -8.67
CA ALA A 57 0.23 1.38 -9.73
C ALA A 57 1.02 0.23 -10.33
N SER A 58 0.64 -0.22 -11.53
CA SER A 58 1.43 -1.11 -12.36
C SER A 58 2.65 -0.34 -12.84
N ARG A 59 3.52 0.07 -11.91
CA ARG A 59 4.85 0.54 -12.22
C ARG A 59 5.73 -0.70 -12.19
N PRO A 60 6.18 -1.21 -13.34
CA PRO A 60 7.24 -2.20 -13.33
C PRO A 60 8.42 -1.57 -12.61
N LEU A 61 8.73 -2.07 -11.41
CA LEU A 61 10.05 -1.96 -10.80
C LEU A 61 10.99 -2.81 -11.65
N ARG A 62 11.33 -2.33 -12.86
CA ARG A 62 12.30 -2.96 -13.73
C ARG A 62 13.32 -1.90 -14.12
N ALA A 63 14.52 -2.09 -13.56
CA ALA A 63 15.81 -1.54 -13.95
C ALA A 63 16.00 -0.01 -13.81
N GLY A 64 17.03 0.37 -13.03
CA GLY A 64 17.45 1.77 -12.88
C GLY A 64 18.23 2.09 -11.61
N LEU A 65 18.55 1.10 -10.76
CA LEU A 65 19.83 1.13 -10.04
C LEU A 65 20.89 0.58 -11.01
N MET A 66 22.02 1.28 -11.15
CA MET A 66 23.04 1.24 -12.22
C MET A 66 22.65 2.18 -13.38
N SER A 67 23.34 3.29 -13.69
CA SER A 67 24.76 3.60 -13.56
C SER A 67 24.94 5.06 -13.13
N ARG A 68 25.55 5.26 -11.96
CA ARG A 68 26.17 6.52 -11.55
C ARG A 68 27.68 6.34 -11.72
N ALA A 69 28.20 6.59 -12.91
CA ALA A 69 29.59 6.98 -13.16
C ALA A 69 29.81 7.18 -14.66
N SER A 70 30.59 8.22 -14.99
CA SER A 70 31.32 8.38 -16.25
C SER A 70 30.53 8.95 -17.44
N THR A 71 30.34 10.27 -17.43
CA THR A 71 30.48 11.05 -18.67
C THR A 71 31.52 12.12 -18.42
N GLY A 72 32.78 11.69 -18.46
CA GLY A 72 33.97 12.52 -18.53
C GLY A 72 34.94 11.84 -19.48
N LEU A 73 35.45 12.62 -20.45
CA LEU A 73 36.41 12.26 -21.50
C LEU A 73 35.76 11.41 -22.61
N HIS A 74 35.67 11.86 -23.86
CA HIS A 74 36.77 12.32 -24.72
C HIS A 74 36.27 13.19 -25.88
#